data_AF-A0A2S8JEH2-F1
#
_entry.id   AF-A0A2S8JEH2-F1
#
_cell.length_a   1.000
_cell.length_b   1.000
_cell.length_c   1.000
_cell.angle_alpha   90.00
_cell.angle_beta   90.00
_cell.angle_gamma   90.00
#
_symmetry.space_group_name_H-M   'P 1'
#
loop_
_entity.id
_entity.type
_entity.pdbx_description
1 polymer ?
#
loop_
_entity_poly.entity_id
_entity_poly.type
_entity_poly.pdbx_seq_one_letter_code
_entity_poly.pdbx_strand_id
1 'polypeptide(L)' 'MKTRLSCPCGAAISGSDEDDLVVKTQEHLSESHPGMEYSRDEILFIAY' A
#
# COMPACT_ATOMS: atom_id res chain seq x y z
N MET A 1 8.76 11.32 4.33
CA MET A 1 7.86 10.97 3.22
C MET A 1 7.97 9.48 3.02
N LYS A 2 6.87 8.77 3.23
CA LYS A 2 6.86 7.29 3.15
C LYS A 2 6.53 6.89 1.73
N THR A 3 7.43 6.14 1.10
CA THR A 3 7.32 5.80 -0.33
C THR A 3 7.40 4.31 -0.58
N ARG A 4 7.56 3.51 0.48
CA ARG A 4 7.70 2.06 0.39
C ARG A 4 6.82 1.38 1.41
N LEU A 5 6.24 0.25 1.01
CA LEU A 5 5.43 -0.60 1.87
C LEU A 5 5.79 -2.05 1.60
N SER A 6 5.98 -2.82 2.67
CA SER A 6 6.09 -4.27 2.59
C SER A 6 4.76 -4.88 3.03
N CYS A 7 4.07 -5.51 2.10
CA CYS A 7 2.81 -6.19 2.36
C CYS A 7 3.08 -7.52 3.07
N PRO A 8 2.28 -7.93 4.09
CA PRO A 8 2.45 -9.20 4.78
C PRO A 8 2.37 -10.44 3.87
N CYS A 9 1.77 -10.33 2.67
CA CYS A 9 1.75 -11.40 1.67
C CYS A 9 3.10 -11.63 0.97
N GLY A 10 4.09 -10.76 1.23
CA GLY A 10 5.44 -10.82 0.63
C GLY A 10 5.67 -9.84 -0.52
N ALA A 11 4.63 -9.10 -0.96
CA ALA A 11 4.77 -8.08 -1.98
C ALA A 11 5.46 -6.81 -1.44
N ALA A 12 6.37 -6.23 -2.23
CA ALA A 12 6.95 -4.93 -1.96
C ALA A 12 6.36 -3.90 -2.93
N ILE A 13 5.80 -2.81 -2.38
CA ILE A 13 5.14 -1.75 -3.14
C ILE A 13 5.95 -0.47 -2.97
N SER A 14 6.15 0.26 -4.07
CA SER A 14 6.89 1.52 -4.08
C SER A 14 6.16 2.60 -4.88
N GLY A 15 6.00 3.76 -4.25
CA GLY A 15 5.46 4.98 -4.84
C GLY A 15 6.52 6.06 -5.04
N SER A 16 6.20 7.05 -5.88
CA SER A 16 7.01 8.26 -6.07
C SER A 16 6.80 9.27 -4.94
N ASP A 17 5.63 9.22 -4.31
CA ASP A 17 5.21 9.96 -3.13
C ASP A 17 4.18 9.12 -2.33
N GLU A 18 3.59 9.70 -1.30
CA GLU A 18 2.60 9.04 -0.43
C GLU A 18 1.28 8.76 -1.16
N ASP A 19 0.86 9.62 -2.09
CA ASP A 19 -0.35 9.43 -2.88
C ASP A 19 -0.20 8.27 -3.87
N ASP A 20 0.91 8.23 -4.61
CA ASP A 20 1.24 7.15 -5.54
C ASP A 20 1.42 5.82 -4.80
N LEU A 21 2.01 5.83 -3.59
CA LEU A 21 2.11 4.62 -2.76
C LEU A 21 0.73 4.10 -2.35
N VAL A 22 -0.17 4.99 -1.97
CA VAL A 22 -1.53 4.64 -1.53
C VAL A 22 -2.34 4.04 -2.68
N VAL A 23 -2.33 4.68 -3.86
CA VAL A 23 -3.01 4.17 -5.05
C VAL A 23 -2.51 2.76 -5.39
N LYS A 24 -1.19 2.57 -5.50
CA LYS A 24 -0.61 1.26 -5.83
C LYS A 24 -0.91 0.19 -4.78
N THR A 25 -0.96 0.57 -3.51
CA THR A 25 -1.32 -0.37 -2.44
C THR A 25 -2.78 -0.77 -2.54
N GLN A 26 -3.70 0.16 -2.83
CA GLN A 26 -5.12 -0.13 -3.02
C GLN A 26 -5.38 -1.01 -4.24
N GLU A 27 -4.67 -0.77 -5.35
CA GLU A 27 -4.69 -1.63 -6.54
C GLU A 27 -4.25 -3.06 -6.20
N HIS A 28 -3.10 -3.19 -5.51
CA HIS A 28 -2.61 -4.50 -5.06
C HIS A 28 -3.62 -5.24 -4.16
N LEU A 29 -4.24 -4.54 -3.21
CA LEU A 29 -5.25 -5.12 -2.33
C LEU A 29 -6.47 -5.59 -3.13
N SER A 30 -6.95 -4.78 -4.07
CA SER A 30 -8.12 -5.12 -4.89
C SER A 30 -7.88 -6.35 -5.77
N GLU A 31 -6.66 -6.49 -6.31
CA GLU A 31 -6.28 -7.61 -7.18
C GLU A 31 -5.91 -8.90 -6.41
N SER A 32 -5.10 -8.77 -5.35
CA SER A 32 -4.51 -9.93 -4.64
C SER A 32 -5.33 -10.36 -3.41
N HIS A 33 -6.16 -9.47 -2.88
CA HIS A 33 -6.86 -9.65 -1.61
C HIS A 33 -8.31 -9.14 -1.68
N PRO A 34 -9.18 -9.77 -2.49
CA PRO A 34 -10.58 -9.34 -2.63
C PRO A 34 -11.29 -9.30 -1.27
N GLY A 35 -11.83 -8.13 -0.94
CA GLY A 35 -12.49 -7.87 0.35
C GLY A 35 -11.58 -7.32 1.45
N MET A 36 -10.29 -7.11 1.19
CA MET A 36 -9.42 -6.30 2.05
C MET A 36 -9.31 -4.87 1.51
N GLU A 37 -9.55 -3.90 2.37
CA GLU A 37 -9.33 -2.48 2.10
C GLU A 37 -8.57 -1.87 3.27
N TYR A 38 -7.52 -1.13 2.96
CA TYR A 38 -6.85 -0.27 3.93
C TYR A 38 -7.10 1.19 3.58
N SER A 39 -7.38 1.97 4.61
CA SER A 39 -7.42 3.42 4.49
C SER A 39 -6.03 3.98 4.20
N ARG A 40 -5.99 5.21 3.67
CA ARG A 40 -4.73 5.95 3.47
C ARG A 40 -3.88 5.96 4.73
N ASP A 41 -4.48 6.26 5.88
CA ASP A 41 -3.77 6.40 7.14
C ASP A 41 -3.17 5.07 7.60
N GLU A 42 -3.87 3.95 7.41
CA GLU A 42 -3.34 2.61 7.71
C GLU A 42 -2.17 2.26 6.79
N ILE A 43 -2.28 2.54 5.49
CA ILE A 43 -1.21 2.33 4.51
C ILE A 43 0.03 3.15 4.89
N LEU A 44 -0.15 4.43 5.19
CA LEU A 44 0.94 5.31 5.59
C LEU A 44 1.47 5.00 6.99
N PHE A 45 0.69 4.37 7.87
CA PHE A 45 1.16 3.92 9.17
C PHE A 45 2.20 2.80 9.03
N ILE A 46 1.94 1.81 8.17
CA ILE A 46 2.80 0.64 7.95
C ILE A 46 3.92 0.87 6.92
N ALA A 47 3.83 1.92 6.11
CA ALA A 47 4.86 2.33 5.17
C ALA A 47 6.12 2.90 5.88
N TYR A 48 7.25 2.93 5.16
CA TYR A 48 8.53 3.46 5.61
C TYR A 48 9.28 4.24 4.51
#